data_AF-A0A3P1V591-F1
#
_entry.id   AF-A0A3P1V591-F1
#
_cell.length_a   1.000
_cell.length_b   1.000
_cell.length_c   1.000
_cell.angle_alpha   90.00
_cell.angle_beta   90.00
_cell.angle_gamma   90.00
#
_symmetry.space_group_name_H-M   'P 1'
#
loop_
_entity.id
_entity.type
_entity.pdbx_description
1 polymer ?
#
loop_
_entity_poly.entity_id
_entity_poly.type
_entity_poly.pdbx_seq_one_letter_code
_entity_poly.pdbx_strand_id
1 'polypeptide(L)'
;MDEKIGSWIKNNPNIFGKIVAIVFFIFGICLIIGAFKDWDWLYAEDKEYHTRWSMGQLSRAWGRKTARLVGFLGGIAITGFGCILLYGAFK
;
A
#
# COMPACT_ATOMS: atom_id res chain seq x y z
N MET A 1 -21.99 3.78 -2.62
CA MET A 1 -21.53 2.84 -1.58
C MET A 1 -22.72 1.97 -1.23
N ASP A 2 -22.55 0.65 -1.27
CA ASP A 2 -23.64 -0.29 -0.99
C ASP A 2 -24.23 -0.02 0.41
N GLU A 3 -25.54 0.17 0.53
CA GLU A 3 -26.19 0.55 1.80
C GLU A 3 -25.93 -0.48 2.92
N LYS A 4 -25.75 -1.74 2.52
CA LYS A 4 -25.37 -2.84 3.42
C LYS A 4 -23.94 -2.69 3.96
N ILE A 5 -23.00 -2.24 3.13
CA ILE A 5 -21.60 -2.02 3.56
C ILE A 5 -21.55 -0.81 4.49
N GLY A 6 -22.24 0.28 4.13
CA GLY A 6 -22.28 1.49 4.95
C GLY A 6 -22.87 1.25 6.34
N SER A 7 -23.95 0.47 6.44
CA SER A 7 -24.54 0.10 7.72
C SER A 7 -23.65 -0.84 8.52
N TRP A 8 -22.99 -1.82 7.88
CA TRP A 8 -22.05 -2.71 8.56
C TRP A 8 -20.85 -1.96 9.18
N ILE A 9 -20.27 -1.00 8.44
CA ILE A 9 -19.15 -0.17 8.94
C ILE A 9 -19.59 0.65 10.15
N LYS A 10 -20.77 1.26 10.10
CA LYS A 10 -21.32 2.03 11.24
C LYS A 10 -21.58 1.16 12.47
N ASN A 11 -22.01 -0.08 12.26
CA ASN A 11 -22.30 -1.02 13.34
C ASN A 11 -21.04 -1.69 13.91
N ASN A 12 -19.95 -1.76 13.14
CA ASN A 12 -18.71 -2.44 13.52
C ASN A 12 -17.47 -1.56 13.29
N PRO A 13 -17.42 -0.33 13.84
CA PRO A 13 -16.33 0.61 13.55
C PRO A 13 -14.97 0.09 14.02
N ASN A 14 -14.95 -0.66 15.13
CA ASN A 14 -13.74 -1.24 15.69
C ASN A 14 -13.17 -2.37 14.81
N ILE A 15 -14.05 -3.26 14.29
CA ILE A 15 -13.64 -4.35 13.38
C ILE A 15 -13.13 -3.75 12.07
N PHE A 16 -13.84 -2.75 11.52
CA PHE A 16 -13.40 -2.06 10.32
C PHE A 16 -12.02 -1.40 10.51
N GLY A 17 -11.79 -0.72 11.65
CA GLY A 17 -10.50 -0.13 11.98
C GLY A 17 -9.35 -1.16 12.02
N LYS A 18 -9.60 -2.34 12.61
CA LYS A 18 -8.64 -3.46 12.61
C LYS A 18 -8.34 -3.97 11.20
N ILE A 19 -9.36 -4.13 10.36
CA ILE A 19 -9.19 -4.55 8.96
C ILE A 19 -8.34 -3.53 8.20
N VAL A 20 -8.65 -2.24 8.32
CA VAL A 20 -7.88 -1.16 7.68
C VAL A 20 -6.42 -1.19 8.16
N ALA A 21 -6.19 -1.28 9.47
CA ALA A 21 -4.84 -1.34 10.03
C ALA A 21 -4.02 -2.52 9.47
N ILE A 22 -4.61 -3.71 9.41
CA ILE A 22 -3.97 -4.92 8.86
C ILE A 22 -3.66 -4.73 7.37
N VAL A 23 -4.61 -4.20 6.59
CA VAL A 23 -4.43 -3.97 5.15
C VAL A 23 -3.26 -3.01 4.90
N PHE A 24 -3.20 -1.89 5.62
CA PHE A 24 -2.10 -0.93 5.49
C PHE A 24 -0.75 -1.54 5.87
N PHE A 25 -0.71 -2.34 6.93
CA PHE A 25 0.50 -3.02 7.38
C PHE A 25 1.01 -4.05 6.34
N ILE A 26 0.14 -4.94 5.87
CA ILE A 26 0.49 -5.94 4.85
C ILE A 26 0.90 -5.24 3.54
N PHE A 27 0.19 -4.19 3.14
CA PHE A 27 0.52 -3.43 1.95
C PHE A 27 1.93 -2.82 2.04
N GLY A 28 2.28 -2.21 3.18
CA GLY A 28 3.64 -1.70 3.41
C GLY A 28 4.72 -2.77 3.27
N ILE A 29 4.49 -3.95 3.86
CA ILE A 29 5.41 -5.09 3.75
C ILE A 29 5.54 -5.56 2.30
N CYS A 30 4.44 -5.65 1.56
CA CYS A 30 4.44 -6.05 0.15
C CYS A 30 5.28 -5.08 -0.70
N LEU A 31 5.21 -3.78 -0.44
CA LEU A 31 6.04 -2.79 -1.14
C LEU A 31 7.54 -2.99 -0.85
N ILE A 32 7.89 -3.25 0.41
CA ILE A 32 9.28 -3.54 0.83
C ILE A 32 9.78 -4.82 0.14
N ILE A 33 9.04 -5.92 0.25
CA ILE A 33 9.42 -7.20 -0.33
C ILE A 33 9.51 -7.10 -1.85
N GLY A 34 8.52 -6.46 -2.48
CA GLY A 34 8.53 -6.23 -3.92
C GLY A 34 9.75 -5.43 -4.36
N ALA A 35 10.18 -4.44 -3.57
CA ALA A 35 11.36 -3.64 -3.87
C ALA A 35 12.65 -4.48 -3.82
N PHE A 36 12.76 -5.46 -2.93
CA PHE A 36 13.91 -6.38 -2.86
C PHE A 36 13.86 -7.46 -3.94
N LYS A 37 12.71 -8.12 -4.10
CA LYS A 37 12.50 -9.22 -5.06
C LYS A 37 12.37 -8.78 -6.52
N ASP A 38 12.35 -7.48 -6.78
CA ASP A 38 12.16 -6.91 -8.11
C ASP A 38 10.89 -7.44 -8.79
N TRP A 39 9.76 -7.31 -8.10
CA TRP A 39 8.48 -7.76 -8.63
C TRP A 39 8.12 -7.01 -9.90
N ASP A 40 8.18 -7.70 -11.04
CA ASP A 40 7.84 -7.12 -12.35
C ASP A 40 6.42 -6.58 -12.38
N TRP A 41 5.43 -7.22 -11.75
CA TRP A 41 4.06 -6.69 -11.74
C TRP A 41 3.91 -5.36 -10.98
N LEU A 42 4.87 -5.01 -10.12
CA LEU A 42 4.85 -3.81 -9.28
C LEU A 42 5.79 -2.71 -9.80
N TYR A 43 6.95 -3.11 -10.37
CA TYR A 43 8.00 -2.19 -10.83
C TYR A 43 8.33 -2.33 -12.33
N ALA A 44 7.57 -3.10 -13.11
CA ALA A 44 7.64 -3.00 -14.56
C ALA A 44 7.09 -1.66 -15.03
N GLU A 45 7.70 -1.17 -16.10
CA GLU A 45 7.25 0.06 -16.73
C GLU A 45 5.85 -0.14 -17.31
N ASP A 46 4.96 0.76 -16.94
CA ASP A 46 3.62 0.78 -17.53
C ASP A 46 3.74 1.10 -19.02
N LYS A 47 3.10 0.29 -19.88
CA LYS A 47 3.11 0.47 -21.34
C LYS A 47 2.42 1.75 -21.80
N GLU A 48 1.42 2.21 -21.05
CA GLU A 48 0.63 3.40 -21.34
C GLU A 48 0.66 4.40 -20.16
N TYR A 49 0.65 5.71 -20.43
CA TYR A 49 0.80 6.75 -19.42
C TYR A 49 -0.53 7.03 -18.69
N HIS A 50 -0.96 6.14 -17.77
CA HIS A 50 -2.31 6.23 -17.22
C HIS A 50 -2.47 6.93 -15.86
N THR A 51 -1.44 7.12 -15.03
CA THR A 51 -1.52 8.04 -13.86
C THR A 51 -0.14 8.23 -13.24
N ARG A 52 0.29 9.48 -12.95
CA ARG A 52 1.63 9.82 -12.41
C ARG A 52 2.00 9.18 -11.06
N TRP A 53 1.10 8.44 -10.43
CA TRP A 53 1.24 7.92 -9.06
C TRP A 53 1.48 6.40 -8.99
N SER A 54 1.54 5.68 -10.13
CA SER A 54 1.89 4.25 -10.13
C SER A 54 3.41 4.04 -10.09
N MET A 55 3.85 2.96 -9.43
CA MET A 55 5.27 2.57 -9.42
C MET A 55 5.79 2.24 -10.82
N GLY A 56 4.92 1.80 -11.74
CA GLY A 56 5.25 1.56 -13.14
C GLY A 56 5.55 2.85 -13.93
N GLN A 57 4.85 3.95 -13.65
CA GLN A 57 5.21 5.26 -14.23
C GLN A 57 6.50 5.82 -13.62
N LEU A 58 6.73 5.64 -12.31
CA LEU A 58 8.00 6.03 -11.67
C LEU A 58 9.18 5.26 -12.28
N SER A 59 8.98 3.97 -12.59
CA SER A 59 9.99 3.17 -13.28
C SER A 59 10.26 3.70 -14.68
N ARG A 60 9.22 4.09 -15.42
CA ARG A 60 9.37 4.63 -16.78
C ARG A 60 10.05 6.00 -16.81
N ALA A 61 9.74 6.85 -15.83
CA ALA A 61 10.26 8.21 -15.79
C ALA A 61 11.69 8.28 -15.24
N TRP A 62 12.02 7.51 -14.20
CA TRP A 62 13.27 7.63 -13.44
C TRP A 62 14.09 6.32 -13.40
N GLY A 63 13.63 5.29 -14.10
CA GLY A 63 14.23 3.97 -14.11
C GLY A 63 13.75 3.07 -12.97
N ARG A 64 13.74 1.76 -13.23
CA ARG A 64 13.32 0.71 -12.28
C ARG A 64 14.02 0.80 -10.92
N LYS A 65 15.31 1.16 -10.88
CA LYS A 65 16.07 1.32 -9.62
C LYS A 65 15.49 2.42 -8.72
N THR A 66 15.09 3.54 -9.31
CA THR A 66 14.50 4.66 -8.56
C THR A 66 13.10 4.31 -8.08
N ALA A 67 12.28 3.66 -8.92
CA ALA A 67 10.96 3.19 -8.51
C ALA A 67 11.04 2.24 -7.32
N ARG A 68 12.00 1.31 -7.32
CA ARG A 68 12.27 0.41 -6.19
C ARG A 68 12.70 1.14 -4.93
N LEU A 69 13.54 2.17 -5.03
CA LEU A 69 13.93 2.98 -3.88
C LEU A 69 12.73 3.73 -3.28
N VAL A 70 11.89 4.31 -4.13
CA VAL A 70 10.66 4.99 -3.71
C VAL A 70 9.68 4.00 -3.08
N GLY A 71 9.52 2.81 -3.68
CA GLY A 71 8.65 1.77 -3.12
C GLY A 71 9.18 1.17 -1.82
N PHE A 72 10.49 1.10 -1.64
CA PHE A 72 11.10 0.70 -0.37
C PHE A 72 10.89 1.75 0.72
N LEU A 73 11.20 3.02 0.46
CA LEU A 73 11.00 4.12 1.41
C LEU A 73 9.53 4.34 1.75
N GLY A 74 8.67 4.32 0.73
CA GLY A 74 7.22 4.38 0.90
C GLY A 74 6.67 3.17 1.65
N GLY A 75 7.19 1.98 1.38
CA GLY A 75 6.86 0.75 2.09
C GLY A 75 7.21 0.82 3.58
N ILE A 76 8.38 1.36 3.94
CA ILE A 76 8.76 1.59 5.35
C ILE A 76 7.79 2.56 6.03
N ALA A 77 7.50 3.70 5.39
CA ALA A 77 6.59 4.70 5.95
C ALA A 77 5.18 4.13 6.15
N ILE A 78 4.65 3.41 5.16
CA ILE A 78 3.33 2.77 5.22
C ILE A 78 3.30 1.66 6.27
N THR A 79 4.36 0.85 6.36
CA THR A 79 4.45 -0.21 7.38
C THR A 79 4.48 0.39 8.77
N GLY A 80 5.28 1.45 8.99
CA GLY A 80 5.33 2.17 10.26
C GLY A 80 3.98 2.78 10.64
N PHE A 81 3.28 3.39 9.68
CA PHE A 81 1.92 3.89 9.89
C PHE A 81 0.93 2.74 10.21
N GLY A 82 1.04 1.62 9.50
CA GLY A 82 0.27 0.40 9.78
C GLY A 82 0.50 -0.13 11.19
N CYS A 83 1.74 -0.13 11.69
CA CYS A 83 2.05 -0.49 13.08
C CYS A 83 1.36 0.43 14.10
N ILE A 84 1.35 1.75 13.85
CA ILE A 84 0.68 2.72 14.72
C ILE A 84 -0.84 2.45 14.74
N LEU A 85 -1.43 2.22 13.57
CA LEU A 85 -2.85 1.88 13.45
C LEU A 85 -3.17 0.55 14.14
N LEU A 86 -2.32 -0.47 14.00
CA LEU A 86 -2.48 -1.75 14.69
C LEU A 86 -2.41 -1.57 16.20
N TYR A 87 -1.44 -0.79 16.71
CA TYR A 87 -1.35 -0.50 18.13
C TYR A 87 -2.61 0.21 18.65
N GLY A 88 -3.14 1.19 17.91
CA GLY A 88 -4.38 1.89 18.27
C GLY A 88 -5.64 1.02 18.15
N ALA A 89 -5.68 0.06 17.23
CA ALA A 89 -6.84 -0.78 16.98
C ALA A 89 -6.91 -2.02 17.89
N PHE A 90 -5.79 -2.49 18.41
CA PHE A 90 -5.70 -3.68 19.28
C PHE A 90 -5.41 -3.37 20.76
N LYS A 91 -5.26 -2.09 21.11
CA LYS A 91 -5.29 -1.61 22.50
C LYS A 91 -6.73 -1.45 23.00
#